data_AF-A0A2S6MHD4-F1
#
_entry.id   AF-A0A2S6MHD4-F1
#
_cell.length_a   1.000
_cell.length_b   1.000
_cell.length_c   1.000
_cell.angle_alpha   90.00
_cell.angle_beta   90.00
_cell.angle_gamma   90.00
#
_symmetry.space_group_name_H-M   'P 1'
#
loop_
_entity.id
_entity.type
_entity.pdbx_description
1 polymer ?
#
loop_
_entity_poly.entity_id
_entity_poly.type
_entity_poly.pdbx_seq_one_letter_code
_entity_poly.pdbx_strand_id
1 'polypeptide(L)'
;MVTRYGMSEKLGSVAYDHEPGSLLASADRAYPVRERDYAEETAAAVDHEVRAIVERVFQRTQGILNARRAILDRAAKKLLEKETLEQSDLDALIRETPKETLRAV
;
A
#
# COMPACT_ATOMS: atom_id res chain seq x y z
N MET A 1 1.08 10.15 2.77
CA MET A 1 -0.27 10.06 3.37
C MET A 1 -0.30 10.69 4.75
N VAL A 2 0.50 10.19 5.69
CA VAL A 2 0.58 10.75 7.05
C VAL A 2 1.19 12.16 7.08
N THR A 3 2.39 12.36 6.52
CA THR A 3 3.10 13.66 6.57
C THR A 3 2.59 14.68 5.56
N ARG A 4 2.36 14.26 4.31
CA ARG A 4 1.99 15.17 3.20
C ARG A 4 0.50 15.50 3.12
N TYR A 5 -0.38 14.59 3.57
CA TYR A 5 -1.83 14.73 3.39
C TYR A 5 -2.59 14.77 4.73
N GLY A 6 -1.90 14.75 5.88
CA GLY A 6 -2.53 14.79 7.19
C GLY A 6 -3.51 13.63 7.44
N MET A 7 -3.30 12.48 6.82
CA MET A 7 -4.20 11.31 6.93
C MET A 7 -3.91 10.47 8.17
N SER A 8 -3.69 11.10 9.32
CA SER A 8 -3.56 10.44 10.63
C SER A 8 -4.45 11.12 11.65
N GLU A 9 -5.25 10.33 12.37
CA GLU A 9 -6.12 10.83 13.45
C GLU A 9 -5.32 11.36 14.65
N LYS A 10 -4.07 10.87 14.85
CA LYS A 10 -3.20 11.31 15.95
C LYS A 10 -2.45 12.62 15.67
N LEU A 11 -2.00 12.81 14.43
CA LEU A 11 -1.22 13.98 14.02
C LEU A 11 -2.10 15.12 13.47
N GLY A 12 -3.39 14.84 13.25
CA GLY A 12 -4.33 15.80 12.69
C GLY A 12 -4.09 16.08 11.20
N SER A 13 -4.87 17.02 10.66
CA SER A 13 -4.86 17.40 9.25
C SER A 13 -3.72 18.37 8.90
N VAL A 14 -2.55 18.22 9.52
CA VAL A 14 -1.40 19.12 9.31
C VAL A 14 -0.46 18.50 8.28
N ALA A 15 -0.08 19.29 7.28
CA ALA A 15 0.94 18.90 6.31
C ALA A 15 2.33 19.25 6.88
N TYR A 16 3.16 18.23 7.11
CA TYR A 16 4.52 18.34 7.63
C TYR A 16 5.60 18.27 6.54
N ASP A 17 5.21 18.08 5.27
CA ASP A 17 6.12 17.95 4.13
C ASP A 17 5.68 18.93 3.02
N HIS A 18 6.58 19.85 2.65
CA HIS A 18 6.40 20.75 1.53
C HIS A 18 7.06 20.18 0.26
N GLU A 19 6.40 20.36 -0.88
CA GLU A 19 6.85 19.82 -2.16
C GLU A 19 8.26 20.30 -2.52
N PRO A 20 9.17 19.43 -3.01
CA PRO A 20 10.45 19.91 -3.51
C PRO A 20 10.18 20.85 -4.69
N GLY A 21 10.60 22.11 -4.52
CA GLY A 21 10.46 23.15 -5.53
C GLY A 21 11.03 22.73 -6.88
N SER A 22 10.33 23.15 -7.94
CA SER A 22 10.65 23.08 -9.37
C SER A 22 11.98 22.46 -9.78
N LEU A 23 11.92 21.45 -10.67
CA LEU A 23 13.05 20.80 -11.35
C LEU A 23 14.05 21.78 -12.00
N LEU A 24 13.67 23.04 -12.22
CA LEU A 24 14.50 24.10 -12.79
C LEU A 24 15.48 24.75 -11.80
N ALA A 25 15.37 24.50 -10.50
CA ALA A 25 16.20 25.13 -9.46
C ALA A 25 17.45 24.32 -9.07
N SER A 26 17.71 23.17 -9.71
CA SER A 26 18.66 22.16 -9.20
C SER A 26 19.87 21.85 -10.08
N ALA A 27 20.32 22.79 -10.93
CA ALA A 27 21.59 22.59 -11.63
C ALA A 27 22.81 22.60 -10.68
N ASP A 28 22.72 23.29 -9.52
CA ASP A 28 23.88 23.51 -8.63
C ASP A 28 23.78 22.86 -7.24
N ARG A 29 22.70 22.12 -6.93
CA ARG A 29 22.60 21.43 -5.64
C ARG A 29 22.30 19.95 -5.83
N ALA A 30 23.36 19.16 -5.73
CA ALA A 30 23.30 17.72 -5.55
C ALA A 30 22.35 17.40 -4.37
N TYR A 31 21.22 16.76 -4.68
CA TYR A 31 20.19 16.31 -3.75
C TYR A 31 19.56 17.40 -2.87
N PRO A 32 18.28 17.77 -3.07
CA PRO A 32 17.55 18.50 -2.03
C PRO A 32 17.42 17.55 -0.83
N VAL A 33 18.29 17.75 0.16
CA VAL A 33 18.09 17.23 1.51
C VAL A 33 16.75 17.78 1.96
N ARG A 34 15.76 16.90 2.10
CA ARG A 34 14.47 17.25 2.69
C ARG A 34 14.73 17.71 4.12
N GLU A 35 14.78 19.03 4.35
CA GLU A 35 14.78 19.60 5.69
C GLU A 35 13.47 19.20 6.35
N ARG A 36 13.56 18.31 7.35
CA ARG A 36 12.42 17.89 8.16
C ARG A 36 12.18 19.00 9.18
N ASP A 37 11.28 19.93 8.86
CA ASP A 37 10.91 21.04 9.75
C ASP A 37 9.92 20.61 10.85
N TYR A 38 10.17 19.49 11.52
CA TYR A 38 9.35 19.01 12.62
C TYR A 38 10.18 18.34 13.71
N ALA A 39 9.74 18.50 14.96
CA ALA A 39 10.43 17.96 16.13
C ALA A 39 10.57 16.42 16.07
N GLU A 40 11.60 15.89 16.73
CA GLU A 40 11.85 14.44 16.86
C GLU A 40 10.64 13.68 17.42
N GLU A 41 9.88 14.29 18.34
CA GLU A 41 8.65 13.71 18.86
C GLU A 41 7.59 13.50 17.76
N THR A 42 7.43 14.49 16.89
CA THR A 42 6.54 14.41 15.71
C THR A 42 7.05 13.37 14.72
N ALA A 43 8.37 13.26 14.53
CA ALA A 43 8.98 12.25 13.67
C ALA A 43 8.67 10.82 14.17
N ALA A 44 8.84 10.57 15.47
CA ALA A 44 8.51 9.29 16.08
C ALA A 44 7.01 8.95 15.95
N ALA A 45 6.13 9.95 16.12
CA ALA A 45 4.69 9.77 15.94
C ALA A 45 4.33 9.43 14.48
N VAL A 46 4.98 10.07 13.50
CA VAL A 46 4.81 9.74 12.07
C VAL A 46 5.23 8.30 11.79
N ASP A 47 6.39 7.87 12.27
CA ASP A 47 6.90 6.51 12.05
C ASP A 47 5.96 5.46 12.65
N HIS A 48 5.41 5.73 13.84
CA HIS A 48 4.41 4.87 14.46
C HIS A 48 3.15 4.74 13.59
N GLU A 49 2.63 5.86 13.07
CA GLU A 49 1.42 5.86 12.24
C GLU A 49 1.64 5.15 10.91
N VAL A 50 2.79 5.34 10.26
CA VAL A 50 3.16 4.61 9.05
C VAL A 50 3.21 3.12 9.32
N ARG A 51 3.86 2.70 10.41
CA ARG A 51 3.91 1.29 10.82
C ARG A 51 2.51 0.72 11.06
N ALA A 52 1.65 1.45 11.76
CA ALA A 52 0.28 1.02 12.05
C ALA A 52 -0.56 0.85 10.77
N ILE A 53 -0.40 1.73 9.78
CA ILE A 53 -1.06 1.63 8.48
C ILE A 53 -0.58 0.39 7.73
N VAL A 54 0.74 0.18 7.63
CA VAL A 54 1.32 -0.97 6.94
C VAL A 54 0.84 -2.27 7.58
N GLU A 55 0.90 -2.37 8.91
CA GLU A 55 0.45 -3.56 9.64
C GLU A 55 -1.04 -3.83 9.37
N ARG A 56 -1.89 -2.81 9.44
CA ARG A 56 -3.33 -2.96 9.18
C ARG A 56 -3.61 -3.46 7.76
N VAL A 57 -2.95 -2.88 6.76
CA VAL A 57 -3.11 -3.30 5.36
C VAL A 57 -2.58 -4.72 5.16
N PHE A 58 -1.46 -5.06 5.80
CA PHE A 58 -0.88 -6.39 5.74
C PHE A 58 -1.82 -7.44 6.32
N GLN A 59 -2.32 -7.23 7.54
CA GLN A 59 -3.29 -8.12 8.19
C GLN A 59 -4.57 -8.26 7.38
N ARG A 60 -5.10 -7.14 6.85
CA ARG A 60 -6.26 -7.18 5.96
C ARG A 60 -5.99 -8.01 4.71
N THR A 61 -4.84 -7.81 4.08
CA THR A 61 -4.46 -8.55 2.86
C THR A 61 -4.30 -10.02 3.14
N GLN A 62 -3.64 -10.40 4.23
CA GLN A 62 -3.55 -11.79 4.68
C GLN A 62 -4.93 -12.39 4.93
N GLY A 63 -5.84 -11.67 5.60
CA GLY A 63 -7.22 -12.10 5.82
C GLY A 63 -7.94 -12.40 4.50
N ILE A 64 -7.83 -11.49 3.52
CA ILE A 64 -8.42 -11.67 2.18
C ILE A 64 -7.85 -12.90 1.48
N LEU A 65 -6.52 -13.06 1.48
CA LEU A 65 -5.84 -14.17 0.81
C LEU A 65 -6.17 -15.51 1.47
N ASN A 66 -6.27 -15.55 2.80
CA ASN A 66 -6.66 -16.74 3.55
C ASN A 66 -8.14 -17.11 3.30
N ALA A 67 -9.05 -16.13 3.34
CA ALA A 67 -10.46 -16.35 3.02
C ALA A 67 -10.65 -16.87 1.58
N ARG A 68 -9.79 -16.46 0.65
CA ARG A 68 -9.84 -16.84 -0.76
C ARG A 68 -8.77 -17.86 -1.15
N ARG A 69 -8.28 -18.67 -0.19
CA ARG A 69 -7.14 -19.58 -0.40
C ARG A 69 -7.36 -20.56 -1.56
N ALA A 70 -8.59 -21.06 -1.72
CA ALA A 70 -8.94 -21.97 -2.80
C ALA A 70 -8.71 -21.36 -4.20
N ILE A 71 -9.01 -20.06 -4.40
CA ILE A 71 -8.75 -19.36 -5.67
C ILE A 71 -7.25 -19.19 -5.88
N LEU A 72 -6.53 -18.81 -4.81
CA LEU A 72 -5.09 -18.59 -4.86
C LEU A 72 -4.35 -19.87 -5.28
N ASP A 73 -4.69 -21.01 -4.68
CA ASP A 73 -4.05 -22.29 -5.00
C ASP A 73 -4.37 -22.74 -6.44
N ARG A 74 -5.59 -22.46 -6.94
CA ARG A 74 -5.96 -22.73 -8.34
C ARG A 74 -5.21 -21.84 -9.31
N ALA A 75 -5.10 -20.55 -9.03
CA ALA A 75 -4.34 -19.60 -9.84
C ALA A 75 -2.86 -19.99 -9.88
N ALA A 76 -2.28 -20.39 -8.74
CA ALA A 76 -0.91 -20.87 -8.66
C ALA A 76 -0.67 -22.12 -9.52
N LYS A 77 -1.57 -23.11 -9.46
CA LYS A 77 -1.50 -24.29 -10.34
C LYS A 77 -1.56 -23.92 -11.82
N LYS A 78 -2.48 -23.04 -12.19
CA LYS A 78 -2.63 -22.60 -13.58
C LYS A 78 -1.41 -21.79 -14.07
N LEU A 79 -0.78 -21.02 -13.18
CA LEU A 79 0.49 -20.33 -13.48
C LEU A 79 1.64 -21.31 -13.72
N LEU A 80 1.69 -22.42 -12.99
CA LEU A 80 2.69 -23.47 -13.23
C LEU A 80 2.50 -24.14 -14.61
N GLU A 81 1.26 -24.18 -15.11
CA GLU A 81 0.94 -24.77 -16.42
C GLU A 81 1.15 -23.80 -17.60
N LYS A 82 0.75 -22.53 -17.44
CA LYS A 82 0.69 -21.54 -18.53
C LYS A 82 1.81 -20.48 -18.49
N GLU A 83 2.63 -20.46 -17.43
CA GLU A 83 3.69 -19.48 -17.10
C GLU A 83 3.22 -18.03 -16.93
N THR A 84 2.22 -17.59 -17.71
CA THR A 84 1.61 -16.27 -17.66
C THR A 84 0.09 -16.41 -17.70
N LEU A 85 -0.61 -15.69 -16.82
CA LEU A 85 -2.07 -15.56 -16.84
C LEU A 85 -2.45 -14.17 -17.32
N GLU A 86 -3.34 -14.11 -18.30
CA GLU A 86 -3.95 -12.85 -18.73
C GLU A 86 -5.22 -12.56 -17.92
N GLN A 87 -5.77 -11.36 -18.09
CA GLN A 87 -7.00 -10.95 -17.42
C GLN A 87 -8.16 -11.95 -17.65
N SER A 88 -8.31 -12.46 -18.88
CA SER A 88 -9.36 -13.43 -19.22
C SER A 88 -9.22 -14.75 -18.45
N ASP A 89 -7.99 -15.19 -18.16
CA ASP A 89 -7.72 -16.39 -17.36
C ASP A 89 -8.09 -16.21 -15.89
N LEU A 90 -7.82 -15.02 -15.34
CA LEU A 90 -8.17 -14.64 -13.98
C LEU A 90 -9.70 -14.52 -13.82
N ASP A 91 -10.38 -13.91 -14.80
CA ASP A 91 -11.84 -13.78 -14.79
C ASP A 91 -12.53 -15.16 -14.82
N ALA A 92 -12.00 -16.11 -15.59
CA ALA A 92 -12.48 -17.49 -15.59
C ALA A 92 -12.31 -18.15 -14.21
N LEU A 93 -11.12 -18.03 -13.60
CA LEU A 93 -10.85 -18.56 -12.26
C LEU A 93 -11.79 -17.99 -11.18
N ILE A 94 -12.11 -16.69 -11.26
CA ILE A 94 -13.00 -16.02 -10.30
C ILE A 94 -14.45 -16.46 -10.51
N ARG A 95 -14.92 -16.57 -11.76
CA ARG A 95 -16.30 -17.01 -12.08
C ARG A 95 -16.59 -18.44 -11.63
N GLU A 96 -15.59 -19.30 -11.69
CA GLU A 96 -15.67 -20.70 -11.27
C GLU A 96 -15.62 -20.87 -9.74
N THR A 97 -15.50 -19.78 -8.97
CA THR A 97 -15.46 -19.85 -7.51
C THR A 97 -16.80 -19.40 -6.89
N PRO A 98 -17.35 -20.13 -5.90
CA PRO A 98 -18.60 -19.75 -5.25
C PRO A 98 -18.60 -18.33 -4.68
N LYS A 99 -19.71 -17.61 -4.85
CA LYS A 99 -19.85 -16.20 -4.42
C LYS A 99 -19.74 -16.01 -2.90
N GLU A 100 -19.99 -17.05 -2.12
CA GLU A 100 -19.87 -17.02 -0.65
C GLU A 100 -18.42 -16.77 -0.19
N THR A 101 -17.44 -17.33 -0.89
CA THR A 101 -16.00 -17.12 -0.62
C THR A 101 -15.52 -15.74 -1.07
N LEU A 102 -16.25 -15.07 -1.97
CA LEU A 102 -15.91 -13.74 -2.47
C LEU A 102 -16.44 -12.61 -1.58
N ARG A 103 -17.49 -12.84 -0.79
CA ARG A 103 -18.16 -11.82 0.05
C ARG A 103 -17.60 -11.64 1.48
N ALA A 104 -16.66 -12.48 1.91
CA ALA A 104 -16.19 -12.52 3.31
C ALA A 104 -15.21 -11.40 3.72
N VAL A 105 -15.26 -10.21 3.08
CA VAL A 105 -14.33 -9.08 3.28
C VAL A 105 -15.14 -7.79 3.33
#